data_AF-A0A952WZC5-F1
#
_entry.id   AF-A0A952WZC5-F1
#
_cell.length_a   1.000
_cell.length_b   1.000
_cell.length_c   1.000
_cell.angle_alpha   90.00
_cell.angle_beta   90.00
_cell.angle_gamma   90.00
#
_symmetry.space_group_name_H-M   'P 1'
#
loop_
_entity.id
_entity.type
_entity.pdbx_description
1 polymer ?
#
loop_
_entity_poly.entity_id
_entity_poly.type
_entity_poly.pdbx_seq_one_letter_code
_entity_poly.pdbx_strand_id
1 'polypeptide(L)'
;MRGAAIRTGWAAVLCAAALSGWTARDAAAAEAPPTDQLLPPETYVFVTCPSVETLKERFNESSTGRLWQDRSMAAFREHIEAQKETLEKEFQDRVGLPLMQVLALPKGETTFAVARGDANQLGSILIADVGEEHDGLEAVLDRIDEALKDAGGEHSTENVNGVELQLFTRRPTEGEPDTMGYYTRETLVVFSTSVALLKGSLSRWDDTSAATFSQNEVYRTIVGSTRESDSEESDLYYFADPVNLIQATLQSNPSTTMQSVLFSANLAKTGLDKLKGIGGAATLSSESFDSVSRTMVYVDQPLTGLLRFFRMPAREQSPPAWVSRNIDQYTGLSWDPEGAYQGIASVYDEVMGQPGGFDAFIEQAAVHPSNPGIHPKKDVFDQMTGQAHVLGDFENSGGTPTQRMVFAIGIKNDVHMQSLLEKLVARAGAIQKRAFEGTTVYEFDLSLPDPEAPSPAFAVNRNFLLVSTHAAALENVLRNAASGSDPLSGAEDYQAVARHFPRQTSSIGFARASAQIGQIWEQARGGEFENQIEGIDFRKLPEFKSVERFFSASGTYIVPVEKGAIFVQFSLPVE
;
A
#
# COMPACT_ATOMS: atom_id res chain seq x y z
N MET A 1 6.23 33.66 3.73
CA MET A 1 5.05 32.79 3.56
C MET A 1 4.61 32.32 4.95
N ARG A 2 3.74 33.08 5.62
CA ARG A 2 3.24 32.84 6.99
C ARG A 2 1.71 32.62 7.00
N GLY A 3 1.18 31.97 5.96
CA GLY A 3 -0.27 31.84 5.72
C GLY A 3 -0.80 30.42 5.58
N ALA A 4 0.01 29.39 5.87
CA ALA A 4 -0.38 27.99 5.67
C ALA A 4 -0.70 27.23 6.97
N ALA A 5 -0.47 27.82 8.15
CA ALA A 5 -0.61 27.16 9.45
C ALA A 5 -2.05 27.16 10.04
N ILE A 6 -3.07 27.59 9.28
CA ILE A 6 -4.48 27.66 9.75
C ILE A 6 -5.33 26.49 9.21
N ARG A 7 -4.77 25.59 8.37
CA ARG A 7 -5.59 24.67 7.55
C ARG A 7 -5.69 23.21 7.98
N THR A 8 -5.19 22.81 9.14
CA THR A 8 -5.22 21.39 9.58
C THR A 8 -5.70 21.23 11.03
N GLY A 9 -6.62 22.10 11.43
CA GLY A 9 -7.25 22.13 12.75
C GLY A 9 -8.17 20.94 13.06
N TRP A 10 -8.95 20.49 12.06
CA TRP A 10 -10.18 19.73 12.31
C TRP A 10 -10.13 18.26 11.88
N ALA A 11 -9.10 17.82 11.17
CA ALA A 11 -8.85 16.38 10.97
C ALA A 11 -8.65 15.64 12.32
N ALA A 12 -8.17 16.37 13.34
CA ALA A 12 -8.03 15.88 14.71
C ALA A 12 -9.32 16.03 15.56
N VAL A 13 -10.32 16.81 15.11
CA VAL A 13 -11.55 17.10 15.87
C VAL A 13 -12.69 16.11 15.52
N LEU A 14 -12.51 15.27 14.50
CA LEU A 14 -13.51 14.31 13.99
C LEU A 14 -13.87 13.14 14.93
N CYS A 15 -13.31 13.05 16.15
CA CYS A 15 -13.42 11.87 17.00
C CYS A 15 -14.33 12.01 18.23
N ALA A 16 -15.16 13.05 18.31
CA ALA A 16 -15.85 13.34 19.56
C ALA A 16 -17.14 14.12 19.27
N ALA A 17 -18.30 13.82 19.87
CA ALA A 17 -19.49 14.71 20.06
C ALA A 17 -20.79 14.07 20.63
N ALA A 18 -21.49 14.88 21.47
CA ALA A 18 -22.45 14.86 22.62
C ALA A 18 -23.60 13.84 22.87
N LEU A 19 -23.97 13.70 24.16
CA LEU A 19 -25.21 13.06 24.61
C LEU A 19 -26.43 13.99 24.58
N SER A 20 -27.62 13.40 24.42
CA SER A 20 -28.59 13.23 25.52
C SER A 20 -29.88 12.56 25.03
N GLY A 21 -30.43 11.63 25.81
CA GLY A 21 -31.80 11.16 25.64
C GLY A 21 -32.03 9.64 25.72
N TRP A 22 -31.69 8.98 26.85
CA TRP A 22 -32.21 7.64 27.13
C TRP A 22 -33.35 7.65 28.14
N THR A 23 -34.56 7.42 27.63
CA THR A 23 -35.57 6.66 28.36
C THR A 23 -35.38 5.19 28.02
N ALA A 24 -35.05 4.38 29.03
CA ALA A 24 -34.94 2.94 28.90
C ALA A 24 -36.21 2.34 28.29
N ARG A 25 -36.06 1.74 27.11
CA ARG A 25 -36.98 0.69 26.64
C ARG A 25 -36.19 -0.60 26.62
N ASP A 26 -36.57 -1.51 27.51
CA ASP A 26 -36.23 -2.92 27.41
C ASP A 26 -36.78 -3.48 26.08
N ALA A 27 -35.98 -3.39 25.03
CA ALA A 27 -36.02 -4.32 23.92
C ALA A 27 -34.78 -5.20 24.10
N ALA A 28 -34.95 -6.52 24.08
CA ALA A 28 -33.84 -7.47 24.11
C ALA A 28 -32.76 -6.99 23.14
N ALA A 29 -31.56 -6.69 23.65
CA ALA A 29 -30.47 -6.12 22.87
C ALA A 29 -30.21 -7.02 21.64
N ALA A 30 -30.66 -6.56 20.48
CA ALA A 30 -30.18 -7.10 19.22
C ALA A 30 -28.71 -6.66 19.14
N GLU A 31 -27.82 -7.59 18.83
CA GLU A 31 -26.44 -7.24 18.54
C GLU A 31 -26.43 -6.24 17.37
N ALA A 32 -25.68 -5.14 17.52
CA ALA A 32 -25.60 -4.12 16.49
C ALA A 32 -25.21 -4.76 15.15
N PRO A 33 -25.83 -4.37 14.01
CA PRO A 33 -25.48 -4.93 12.72
C PRO A 33 -24.01 -4.58 12.38
N PRO A 34 -23.29 -5.49 11.69
CA PRO A 34 -21.95 -5.19 11.19
C PRO A 34 -21.92 -3.88 10.41
N THR A 35 -20.85 -3.10 10.57
CA THR A 35 -20.85 -1.71 10.07
C THR A 35 -20.96 -1.61 8.55
N ASP A 36 -20.54 -2.64 7.81
CA ASP A 36 -20.69 -2.73 6.35
C ASP A 36 -22.16 -2.85 5.88
N GLN A 37 -23.09 -3.21 6.78
CA GLN A 37 -24.53 -3.19 6.54
C GLN A 37 -25.14 -1.80 6.74
N LEU A 38 -24.47 -0.93 7.49
CA LEU A 38 -24.92 0.44 7.73
C LEU A 38 -24.54 1.40 6.60
N LEU A 39 -23.69 0.97 5.69
CA LEU A 39 -23.17 1.78 4.60
C LEU A 39 -23.98 1.61 3.31
N PRO A 40 -24.09 2.68 2.48
CA PRO A 40 -24.74 2.59 1.19
C PRO A 40 -23.95 1.72 0.19
N PRO A 41 -24.62 1.14 -0.83
CA PRO A 41 -23.94 0.37 -1.88
C PRO A 41 -22.82 1.15 -2.58
N GLU A 42 -23.00 2.47 -2.76
CA GLU A 42 -22.03 3.39 -3.34
C GLU A 42 -20.95 3.86 -2.33
N THR A 43 -20.34 2.90 -1.64
CA THR A 43 -19.16 3.11 -0.80
C THR A 43 -17.89 2.87 -1.61
N TYR A 44 -17.01 3.88 -1.65
CA TYR A 44 -15.79 3.87 -2.46
C TYR A 44 -14.53 3.54 -1.67
N VAL A 45 -14.50 3.84 -0.38
CA VAL A 45 -13.41 3.46 0.54
C VAL A 45 -14.05 2.89 1.78
N PHE A 46 -13.51 1.79 2.27
CA PHE A 46 -13.94 1.13 3.49
C PHE A 46 -12.72 0.56 4.19
N VAL A 47 -12.59 0.82 5.48
CA VAL A 47 -11.57 0.23 6.35
C VAL A 47 -12.27 -0.10 7.66
N THR A 48 -12.22 -1.35 8.09
CA THR A 48 -12.76 -1.79 9.38
C THR A 48 -11.72 -2.58 10.17
N CYS A 49 -11.65 -2.29 11.46
CA CYS A 49 -11.03 -3.13 12.47
C CYS A 49 -12.17 -3.84 13.21
N PRO A 50 -12.36 -5.16 13.04
CA PRO A 50 -13.47 -5.89 13.68
C PRO A 50 -13.45 -5.83 15.21
N SER A 51 -12.27 -5.76 15.81
CA SER A 51 -12.09 -5.64 17.27
C SER A 51 -10.80 -4.89 17.59
N VAL A 52 -10.95 -3.69 18.15
CA VAL A 52 -9.81 -2.89 18.61
C VAL A 52 -9.09 -3.56 19.78
N GLU A 53 -9.81 -4.29 20.63
CA GLU A 53 -9.22 -5.06 21.72
C GLU A 53 -8.35 -6.21 21.20
N THR A 54 -8.87 -7.03 20.30
CA THR A 54 -8.11 -8.15 19.70
C THR A 54 -6.91 -7.66 18.91
N LEU A 55 -7.04 -6.55 18.17
CA LEU A 55 -5.90 -5.93 17.48
C LEU A 55 -4.81 -5.50 18.47
N LYS A 56 -5.18 -4.91 19.63
CA LYS A 56 -4.20 -4.51 20.67
C LYS A 56 -3.50 -5.73 21.26
N GLU A 57 -4.23 -6.81 21.53
CA GLU A 57 -3.66 -8.07 22.02
C GLU A 57 -2.67 -8.66 21.02
N ARG A 58 -3.08 -8.87 19.77
CA ARG A 58 -2.22 -9.42 18.71
C ARG A 58 -1.03 -8.53 18.39
N PHE A 59 -1.19 -7.20 18.45
CA PHE A 59 -0.08 -6.28 18.31
C PHE A 59 0.96 -6.49 19.41
N ASN A 60 0.55 -6.61 20.68
CA ASN A 60 1.46 -6.87 21.79
C ASN A 60 2.18 -8.22 21.64
N GLU A 61 1.51 -9.22 21.08
CA GLU A 61 2.10 -10.53 20.81
C GLU A 61 3.06 -10.54 19.62
N SER A 62 2.91 -9.61 18.67
CA SER A 62 3.76 -9.55 17.46
C SER A 62 5.22 -9.24 17.80
N SER A 63 6.13 -9.53 16.87
CA SER A 63 7.55 -9.20 17.01
C SER A 63 7.77 -7.69 17.14
N THR A 64 6.93 -6.88 16.50
CA THR A 64 6.95 -5.42 16.66
C THR A 64 6.50 -5.00 18.07
N GLY A 65 5.45 -5.61 18.61
CA GLY A 65 5.02 -5.35 19.99
C GLY A 65 6.06 -5.78 21.02
N ARG A 66 6.64 -6.96 20.86
CA ARG A 66 7.74 -7.47 21.71
C ARG A 66 8.99 -6.59 21.63
N LEU A 67 9.36 -6.13 20.42
CA LEU A 67 10.42 -5.14 20.23
C LEU A 67 10.10 -3.86 21.00
N TRP A 68 8.89 -3.32 20.82
CA TRP A 68 8.45 -2.12 21.52
C TRP A 68 8.54 -2.29 23.03
N GLN A 69 8.31 -3.47 23.60
CA GLN A 69 8.39 -3.75 25.04
C GLN A 69 9.81 -4.09 25.55
N ASP A 70 10.78 -4.36 24.66
CA ASP A 70 12.12 -4.81 25.03
C ASP A 70 12.89 -3.77 25.86
N ARG A 71 13.76 -4.20 26.77
CA ARG A 71 14.53 -3.28 27.61
C ARG A 71 15.45 -2.35 26.80
N SER A 72 15.95 -2.79 25.65
CA SER A 72 16.80 -1.95 24.79
C SER A 72 16.06 -0.70 24.27
N MET A 73 14.75 -0.78 24.10
CA MET A 73 13.91 0.30 23.58
C MET A 73 13.52 1.35 24.65
N ALA A 74 13.93 1.19 25.91
CA ALA A 74 13.48 2.05 27.02
C ALA A 74 13.69 3.55 26.78
N ALA A 75 14.88 3.96 26.35
CA ALA A 75 15.19 5.38 26.11
C ALA A 75 14.35 5.98 24.98
N PHE A 76 14.10 5.21 23.91
CA PHE A 76 13.24 5.64 22.82
C PHE A 76 11.78 5.69 23.26
N ARG A 77 11.29 4.70 24.01
CA ARG A 77 9.94 4.69 24.56
C ARG A 77 9.67 5.90 25.45
N GLU A 78 10.53 6.17 26.42
CA GLU A 78 10.41 7.33 27.33
C GLU A 78 10.33 8.64 26.54
N HIS A 79 11.06 8.73 25.43
CA HIS A 79 10.99 9.89 24.56
C HIS A 79 9.66 10.02 23.82
N ILE A 80 9.15 8.92 23.26
CA ILE A 80 7.82 8.90 22.63
C ILE A 80 6.74 9.19 23.67
N GLU A 81 6.87 8.70 24.91
CA GLU A 81 5.96 9.03 26.01
C GLU A 81 5.96 10.54 26.32
N ALA A 82 7.13 11.18 26.38
CA ALA A 82 7.22 12.64 26.54
C ALA A 82 6.62 13.42 25.35
N GLN A 83 6.75 12.90 24.12
CA GLN A 83 6.07 13.49 22.95
C GLN A 83 4.56 13.29 23.01
N LYS A 84 4.09 12.13 23.49
CA LYS A 84 2.66 11.91 23.76
C LYS A 84 2.14 12.93 24.74
N GLU A 85 2.83 13.23 25.84
CA GLU A 85 2.40 14.29 26.78
C GLU A 85 2.29 15.68 26.12
N THR A 86 3.18 15.98 25.18
CA THR A 86 3.14 17.24 24.42
C THR A 86 1.94 17.27 23.47
N LEU A 87 1.74 16.20 22.68
CA LEU A 87 0.60 16.05 21.79
C LEU A 87 -0.73 16.01 22.55
N GLU A 88 -0.76 15.34 23.69
CA GLU A 88 -1.90 15.27 24.62
C GLU A 88 -2.27 16.69 25.04
N LYS A 89 -1.28 17.50 25.45
CA LYS A 89 -1.51 18.87 25.86
C LYS A 89 -1.97 19.74 24.70
N GLU A 90 -1.36 19.64 23.52
CA GLU A 90 -1.78 20.42 22.35
C GLU A 90 -3.19 20.04 21.88
N PHE A 91 -3.50 18.74 21.92
CA PHE A 91 -4.83 18.23 21.63
C PHE A 91 -5.81 18.71 22.70
N GLN A 92 -5.47 18.65 23.98
CA GLN A 92 -6.31 19.14 25.07
C GLN A 92 -6.49 20.66 25.01
N ASP A 93 -5.48 21.46 24.67
CA ASP A 93 -5.62 22.91 24.52
C ASP A 93 -6.56 23.29 23.36
N ARG A 94 -6.62 22.44 22.32
CA ARG A 94 -7.46 22.67 21.12
C ARG A 94 -8.86 22.07 21.22
N VAL A 95 -8.94 20.84 21.70
CA VAL A 95 -10.16 20.01 21.74
C VAL A 95 -10.76 20.03 23.14
N GLY A 96 -10.00 20.29 24.20
CA GLY A 96 -10.42 20.31 25.60
C GLY A 96 -10.59 18.93 26.24
N LEU A 97 -10.20 17.86 25.55
CA LEU A 97 -10.20 16.49 26.06
C LEU A 97 -8.78 15.94 26.07
N PRO A 98 -8.46 15.02 27.00
CA PRO A 98 -7.30 14.15 26.87
C PRO A 98 -7.39 13.31 25.58
N LEU A 99 -6.38 13.37 24.71
CA LEU A 99 -6.30 12.54 23.49
C LEU A 99 -6.36 11.04 23.84
N MET A 100 -5.69 10.61 24.91
CA MET A 100 -5.74 9.21 25.33
C MET A 100 -7.13 8.76 25.77
N GLN A 101 -7.95 9.66 26.32
CA GLN A 101 -9.35 9.36 26.63
C GLN A 101 -10.13 9.06 25.35
N VAL A 102 -9.98 9.89 24.31
CA VAL A 102 -10.63 9.70 23.01
C VAL A 102 -10.18 8.40 22.33
N LEU A 103 -8.87 8.13 22.31
CA LEU A 103 -8.30 6.93 21.69
C LEU A 103 -8.65 5.63 22.45
N ALA A 104 -9.03 5.73 23.72
CA ALA A 104 -9.43 4.59 24.53
C ALA A 104 -10.90 4.17 24.36
N LEU A 105 -11.72 5.02 23.72
CA LEU A 105 -13.16 4.78 23.57
C LEU A 105 -13.48 3.54 22.73
N PRO A 106 -12.93 3.36 21.52
CA PRO A 106 -13.34 2.24 20.69
C PRO A 106 -12.83 0.91 21.28
N LYS A 107 -13.74 -0.05 21.45
CA LYS A 107 -13.47 -1.39 21.97
C LYS A 107 -13.70 -2.46 20.91
N GLY A 108 -14.84 -2.38 20.22
CA GLY A 108 -15.27 -3.34 19.21
C GLY A 108 -14.95 -2.89 17.79
N GLU A 109 -15.91 -3.13 16.88
CA GLU A 109 -15.77 -2.81 15.47
C GLU A 109 -15.60 -1.29 15.27
N THR A 110 -14.55 -0.88 14.56
CA THR A 110 -14.30 0.51 14.19
C THR A 110 -14.06 0.64 12.70
N THR A 111 -14.92 1.42 12.04
CA THR A 111 -14.99 1.54 10.59
C THR A 111 -14.91 2.98 10.13
N PHE A 112 -14.06 3.22 9.14
CA PHE A 112 -14.04 4.45 8.36
C PHE A 112 -14.45 4.14 6.91
N ALA A 113 -15.36 4.95 6.37
CA ALA A 113 -15.78 4.82 4.98
C ALA A 113 -15.96 6.17 4.28
N VAL A 114 -15.78 6.16 2.96
CA VAL A 114 -16.09 7.29 2.07
C VAL A 114 -17.13 6.83 1.07
N ALA A 115 -18.24 7.56 1.00
CA ALA A 115 -19.39 7.22 0.17
C ALA A 115 -20.03 8.48 -0.42
N ARG A 116 -21.00 8.27 -1.32
CA ARG A 116 -21.80 9.37 -1.88
C ARG A 116 -22.81 9.87 -0.83
N GLY A 117 -22.73 11.14 -0.49
CA GLY A 117 -23.55 11.82 0.52
C GLY A 117 -24.47 12.89 -0.06
N ASP A 118 -24.60 14.01 0.67
CA ASP A 118 -25.51 15.12 0.36
C ASP A 118 -25.25 15.76 -1.01
N ALA A 119 -26.31 16.13 -1.71
CA ALA A 119 -26.25 16.79 -3.03
C ALA A 119 -25.25 16.13 -4.00
N ASN A 120 -25.09 14.80 -3.90
CA ASN A 120 -24.20 13.99 -4.74
C ASN A 120 -22.68 14.21 -4.49
N GLN A 121 -22.30 14.88 -3.40
CA GLN A 121 -20.91 15.06 -2.97
C GLN A 121 -20.37 13.82 -2.25
N LEU A 122 -19.05 13.78 -2.03
CA LEU A 122 -18.44 12.75 -1.20
C LEU A 122 -18.60 13.12 0.28
N GLY A 123 -19.02 12.15 1.08
CA GLY A 123 -19.04 12.23 2.54
C GLY A 123 -18.18 11.11 3.15
N SER A 124 -17.65 11.37 4.33
CA SER A 124 -16.98 10.38 5.16
C SER A 124 -17.86 10.00 6.34
N ILE A 125 -17.78 8.75 6.79
CA ILE A 125 -18.47 8.25 7.97
C ILE A 125 -17.50 7.41 8.80
N LEU A 126 -17.47 7.66 10.12
CA LEU A 126 -16.75 6.90 11.12
C LEU A 126 -17.80 6.24 12.02
N ILE A 127 -17.75 4.92 12.15
CA ILE A 127 -18.62 4.14 13.03
C ILE A 127 -17.71 3.45 14.03
N ALA A 128 -17.93 3.64 15.33
CA ALA A 128 -17.13 3.01 16.36
C ALA A 128 -18.03 2.37 17.42
N ASP A 129 -17.78 1.09 17.69
CA ASP A 129 -18.32 0.40 18.85
C ASP A 129 -17.50 0.73 20.09
N VAL A 130 -18.13 1.44 21.03
CA VAL A 130 -17.52 1.86 22.28
C VAL A 130 -17.92 0.96 23.47
N GLY A 131 -18.69 -0.10 23.22
CA GLY A 131 -19.19 -0.98 24.27
C GLY A 131 -20.02 -0.24 25.32
N GLU A 132 -19.72 -0.52 26.60
CA GLU A 132 -20.39 0.09 27.76
C GLU A 132 -19.72 1.38 28.27
N GLU A 133 -18.76 1.96 27.53
CA GLU A 133 -18.00 3.16 27.93
C GLU A 133 -18.84 4.45 27.77
N HIS A 134 -20.00 4.49 28.43
CA HIS A 134 -20.97 5.57 28.29
C HIS A 134 -20.47 6.91 28.87
N ASP A 135 -19.87 6.90 30.06
CA ASP A 135 -19.37 8.12 30.72
C ASP A 135 -18.18 8.73 29.95
N GLY A 136 -17.27 7.87 29.47
CA GLY A 136 -16.14 8.27 28.66
C GLY A 136 -16.60 8.85 27.32
N LEU A 137 -17.57 8.20 26.68
CA LEU A 137 -18.23 8.72 25.50
C LEU A 137 -18.83 10.09 25.85
N GLU A 138 -19.62 10.23 26.93
CA GLU A 138 -20.29 11.47 27.35
C GLU A 138 -19.41 12.69 27.48
N ALA A 139 -18.30 12.56 28.19
CA ALA A 139 -17.37 13.66 28.35
C ALA A 139 -16.79 14.10 26.99
N VAL A 140 -16.44 13.12 26.15
CA VAL A 140 -15.91 13.36 24.81
C VAL A 140 -16.93 14.07 23.93
N LEU A 141 -18.16 13.62 24.10
CA LEU A 141 -19.35 14.06 23.45
C LEU A 141 -19.63 15.56 23.79
N ASP A 142 -19.88 15.88 25.04
CA ASP A 142 -20.23 17.24 25.50
C ASP A 142 -19.21 18.29 25.06
N ARG A 143 -17.94 17.91 25.05
CA ARG A 143 -16.88 18.84 24.74
C ARG A 143 -16.87 19.28 23.27
N ILE A 144 -17.33 18.44 22.35
CA ILE A 144 -17.39 18.87 20.95
C ILE A 144 -18.56 19.78 20.70
N ASP A 145 -19.68 19.55 21.39
CA ASP A 145 -20.78 20.49 21.38
C ASP A 145 -20.33 21.89 21.82
N GLU A 146 -19.52 21.96 22.90
CA GLU A 146 -18.90 23.22 23.33
C GLU A 146 -17.97 23.80 22.27
N ALA A 147 -17.04 22.99 21.74
CA ALA A 147 -16.06 23.44 20.76
C ALA A 147 -16.70 23.95 19.45
N LEU A 148 -17.78 23.32 19.00
CA LEU A 148 -18.53 23.71 17.81
C LEU A 148 -19.35 24.98 18.03
N LYS A 149 -19.93 25.15 19.24
CA LYS A 149 -20.58 26.41 19.64
C LYS A 149 -19.58 27.57 19.69
N ASP A 150 -18.40 27.36 20.27
CA ASP A 150 -17.33 28.36 20.33
C ASP A 150 -16.80 28.75 18.94
N ALA A 151 -16.79 27.82 17.99
CA ALA A 151 -16.41 28.05 16.61
C ALA A 151 -17.46 28.85 15.79
N GLY A 152 -18.61 29.18 16.37
CA GLY A 152 -19.68 29.95 15.72
C GLY A 152 -20.49 29.13 14.71
N GLY A 153 -20.48 27.81 14.83
CA GLY A 153 -21.40 26.92 14.10
C GLY A 153 -22.82 27.00 14.65
N GLU A 154 -23.80 26.76 13.80
CA GLU A 154 -25.19 26.56 14.18
C GLU A 154 -25.40 25.09 14.55
N HIS A 155 -25.79 24.84 15.80
CA HIS A 155 -26.17 23.52 16.29
C HIS A 155 -27.67 23.34 16.17
N SER A 156 -28.09 22.21 15.60
CA SER A 156 -29.48 21.81 15.48
C SER A 156 -29.61 20.31 15.74
N THR A 157 -30.79 19.88 16.16
CA THR A 157 -31.10 18.46 16.29
C THR A 157 -32.19 18.07 15.31
N GLU A 158 -32.12 16.82 14.85
CA GLU A 158 -33.16 16.24 13.99
C GLU A 158 -33.47 14.83 14.47
N ASN A 159 -34.76 14.53 14.72
CA ASN A 159 -35.16 13.18 15.08
C ASN A 159 -35.44 12.35 13.82
N VAL A 160 -34.77 11.21 13.69
CA VAL A 160 -34.97 10.25 12.61
C VAL A 160 -35.19 8.88 13.23
N ASN A 161 -36.37 8.29 13.00
CA ASN A 161 -36.77 6.99 13.53
C ASN A 161 -36.60 6.85 15.07
N GLY A 162 -36.78 7.93 15.82
CA GLY A 162 -36.62 7.93 17.27
C GLY A 162 -35.18 8.10 17.76
N VAL A 163 -34.21 8.22 16.87
CA VAL A 163 -32.82 8.57 17.18
C VAL A 163 -32.60 10.06 16.92
N GLU A 164 -31.97 10.75 17.86
CA GLU A 164 -31.64 12.17 17.71
C GLU A 164 -30.29 12.33 17.00
N LEU A 165 -30.32 12.96 15.83
CA LEU A 165 -29.12 13.39 15.12
C LEU A 165 -28.72 14.76 15.61
N GLN A 166 -27.43 14.92 15.83
CA GLN A 166 -26.82 16.14 16.31
C GLN A 166 -26.06 16.75 15.13
N LEU A 167 -26.55 17.88 14.62
CA LEU A 167 -26.11 18.49 13.36
C LEU A 167 -25.46 19.85 13.60
N PHE A 168 -24.27 20.03 13.03
CA PHE A 168 -23.49 21.25 13.14
C PHE A 168 -23.24 21.82 11.77
N THR A 169 -23.82 22.98 11.51
CA THR A 169 -23.69 23.69 10.24
C THR A 169 -22.84 24.94 10.42
N ARG A 170 -21.96 25.22 9.46
CA ARG A 170 -21.17 26.45 9.43
C ARG A 170 -21.34 27.16 8.11
N ARG A 171 -20.75 28.35 8.01
CA ARG A 171 -20.71 29.06 6.73
C ARG A 171 -19.92 28.25 5.70
N PRO A 172 -20.41 28.16 4.44
CA PRO A 172 -19.71 27.43 3.41
C PRO A 172 -18.30 27.95 3.20
N THR A 173 -17.34 27.03 3.18
CA THR A 173 -15.93 27.33 2.86
C THR A 173 -15.52 26.42 1.72
N GLU A 174 -14.79 26.96 0.73
CA GLU A 174 -14.49 26.22 -0.50
C GLU A 174 -13.74 24.91 -0.20
N GLY A 175 -14.36 23.78 -0.55
CA GLY A 175 -13.77 22.43 -0.43
C GLY A 175 -13.95 21.74 0.91
N GLU A 176 -14.69 22.32 1.86
CA GLU A 176 -14.97 21.68 3.14
C GLU A 176 -16.49 21.46 3.34
N PRO A 177 -16.92 20.38 4.03
CA PRO A 177 -18.34 20.15 4.28
C PRO A 177 -18.93 21.28 5.13
N ASP A 178 -20.13 21.72 4.73
CA ASP A 178 -20.88 22.79 5.37
C ASP A 178 -21.60 22.31 6.63
N THR A 179 -21.89 21.01 6.70
CA THR A 179 -22.55 20.35 7.82
C THR A 179 -21.84 19.06 8.18
N MET A 180 -21.65 18.82 9.46
CA MET A 180 -21.25 17.53 10.02
C MET A 180 -22.23 17.14 11.12
N GLY A 181 -22.22 15.89 11.53
CA GLY A 181 -23.05 15.47 12.65
C GLY A 181 -22.72 14.08 13.12
N TYR A 182 -23.46 13.66 14.14
CA TYR A 182 -23.34 12.34 14.69
C TYR A 182 -24.67 11.87 15.28
N TYR A 183 -24.73 10.57 15.60
CA TYR A 183 -25.71 10.01 16.52
C TYR A 183 -25.07 8.89 17.35
N THR A 184 -25.72 8.55 18.46
CA THR A 184 -25.43 7.34 19.22
C THR A 184 -26.62 6.40 19.18
N ARG A 185 -26.36 5.09 19.10
CA ARG A 185 -27.40 4.06 19.16
C ARG A 185 -26.79 2.78 19.72
N GLU A 186 -27.38 2.28 20.80
CA GLU A 186 -26.85 1.12 21.54
C GLU A 186 -25.39 1.36 21.96
N THR A 187 -24.44 0.56 21.46
CA THR A 187 -23.00 0.72 21.75
C THR A 187 -22.25 1.49 20.67
N LEU A 188 -22.92 1.88 19.57
CA LEU A 188 -22.26 2.57 18.46
C LEU A 188 -22.38 4.09 18.59
N VAL A 189 -21.27 4.75 18.28
CA VAL A 189 -21.25 6.18 17.91
C VAL A 189 -20.92 6.31 16.42
N VAL A 190 -21.67 7.14 15.72
CA VAL A 190 -21.55 7.33 14.27
C VAL A 190 -21.34 8.80 13.97
N PHE A 191 -20.17 9.16 13.44
CA PHE A 191 -19.82 10.49 12.99
C PHE A 191 -19.83 10.56 11.46
N SER A 192 -20.30 11.67 10.90
CA SER A 192 -20.21 11.89 9.46
C SER A 192 -20.10 13.36 9.08
N THR A 193 -19.44 13.59 7.94
CA THR A 193 -19.45 14.86 7.22
C THR A 193 -20.63 14.99 6.26
N SER A 194 -21.58 14.05 6.29
CA SER A 194 -22.78 14.08 5.47
C SER A 194 -24.02 13.66 6.27
N VAL A 195 -25.02 14.54 6.26
CA VAL A 195 -26.33 14.29 6.89
C VAL A 195 -27.04 13.14 6.18
N ALA A 196 -26.95 13.05 4.85
CA ALA A 196 -27.47 11.92 4.09
C ALA A 196 -26.86 10.57 4.51
N LEU A 197 -25.57 10.51 4.84
CA LEU A 197 -24.94 9.28 5.33
C LEU A 197 -25.41 8.90 6.74
N LEU A 198 -25.57 9.87 7.65
CA LEU A 198 -26.15 9.62 8.99
C LEU A 198 -27.57 9.05 8.89
N LYS A 199 -28.44 9.73 8.14
CA LYS A 199 -29.83 9.27 7.92
C LYS A 199 -29.88 7.93 7.21
N GLY A 200 -29.00 7.75 6.21
CA GLY A 200 -28.89 6.52 5.45
C GLY A 200 -28.45 5.32 6.29
N SER A 201 -27.54 5.51 7.24
CA SER A 201 -27.12 4.44 8.16
C SER A 201 -28.23 4.04 9.14
N LEU A 202 -28.94 5.01 9.72
CA LEU A 202 -30.11 4.74 10.57
C LEU A 202 -31.22 4.01 9.81
N SER A 203 -31.51 4.44 8.57
CA SER A 203 -32.49 3.76 7.74
C SER A 203 -32.13 2.30 7.47
N ARG A 204 -30.85 1.99 7.27
CA ARG A 204 -30.36 0.60 7.05
C ARG A 204 -30.35 -0.23 8.33
N TRP A 205 -30.14 0.42 9.48
CA TRP A 205 -30.28 -0.22 10.78
C TRP A 205 -31.70 -0.77 10.98
N ASP A 206 -32.72 0.02 10.64
CA ASP A 206 -34.12 -0.35 10.86
C ASP A 206 -34.67 -1.26 9.75
N ASP A 207 -34.17 -1.12 8.51
CA ASP A 207 -34.60 -1.89 7.35
C ASP A 207 -33.50 -2.85 6.85
N THR A 208 -33.53 -4.07 7.37
CA THR A 208 -32.64 -5.17 6.96
C THR A 208 -32.80 -5.61 5.49
N SER A 209 -33.85 -5.13 4.79
CA SER A 209 -34.04 -5.39 3.35
C SER A 209 -33.39 -4.33 2.45
N ALA A 210 -32.90 -3.23 3.02
CA ALA A 210 -32.23 -2.17 2.28
C ALA A 210 -30.97 -2.69 1.57
N ALA A 211 -30.63 -2.03 0.45
CA ALA A 211 -29.36 -2.29 -0.23
C ALA A 211 -28.21 -1.68 0.59
N THR A 212 -27.17 -2.49 0.82
CA THR A 212 -26.03 -2.17 1.68
C THR A 212 -24.70 -2.38 0.96
N PHE A 213 -23.62 -1.80 1.50
CA PHE A 213 -22.28 -2.07 1.01
C PHE A 213 -21.88 -3.54 1.16
N SER A 214 -22.31 -4.22 2.23
CA SER A 214 -22.04 -5.65 2.45
C SER A 214 -22.53 -6.55 1.31
N GLN A 215 -23.48 -6.10 0.47
CA GLN A 215 -23.96 -6.82 -0.71
C GLN A 215 -23.09 -6.61 -1.96
N ASN A 216 -22.12 -5.70 -1.94
CA ASN A 216 -21.24 -5.41 -3.05
C ASN A 216 -20.41 -6.67 -3.44
N GLU A 217 -20.63 -7.17 -4.66
CA GLU A 217 -20.02 -8.41 -5.15
C GLU A 217 -18.49 -8.34 -5.20
N VAL A 218 -17.93 -7.18 -5.56
CA VAL A 218 -16.48 -6.96 -5.63
C VAL A 218 -15.87 -7.03 -4.23
N TYR A 219 -16.46 -6.31 -3.27
CA TYR A 219 -16.05 -6.34 -1.87
C TYR A 219 -16.12 -7.76 -1.29
N ARG A 220 -17.24 -8.46 -1.48
CA ARG A 220 -17.43 -9.84 -1.01
C ARG A 220 -16.43 -10.81 -1.63
N THR A 221 -16.15 -10.67 -2.92
CA THR A 221 -15.15 -11.50 -3.61
C THR A 221 -13.75 -11.25 -3.06
N ILE A 222 -13.40 -9.99 -2.84
CA ILE A 222 -12.12 -9.59 -2.25
C ILE A 222 -11.98 -10.21 -0.85
N VAL A 223 -12.91 -9.90 0.07
CA VAL A 223 -12.85 -10.41 1.45
C VAL A 223 -12.83 -11.93 1.48
N GLY A 224 -13.70 -12.59 0.72
CA GLY A 224 -13.74 -14.05 0.64
C GLY A 224 -12.44 -14.67 0.12
N SER A 225 -11.72 -13.99 -0.78
CA SER A 225 -10.46 -14.49 -1.36
C SER A 225 -9.23 -14.15 -0.51
N THR A 226 -9.32 -13.22 0.42
CA THR A 226 -8.17 -12.73 1.22
C THR A 226 -8.19 -13.15 2.68
N ARG A 227 -9.23 -13.85 3.15
CA ARG A 227 -9.24 -14.43 4.50
C ARG A 227 -8.19 -15.53 4.63
N GLU A 228 -7.55 -15.58 5.80
CA GLU A 228 -6.60 -16.64 6.14
C GLU A 228 -7.31 -17.97 6.41
N SER A 229 -8.38 -17.92 7.18
CA SER A 229 -9.22 -19.07 7.50
C SER A 229 -10.69 -18.65 7.61
N ASP A 230 -11.59 -19.64 7.54
CA ASP A 230 -13.01 -19.43 7.79
C ASP A 230 -13.33 -19.26 9.29
N SER A 231 -12.45 -19.72 10.17
CA SER A 231 -12.67 -19.78 11.62
C SER A 231 -12.11 -18.58 12.40
N GLU A 232 -11.17 -17.83 11.83
CA GLU A 232 -10.56 -16.67 12.48
C GLU A 232 -10.81 -15.40 11.66
N GLU A 233 -11.20 -14.33 12.36
CA GLU A 233 -11.28 -13.00 11.78
C GLU A 233 -9.91 -12.35 11.70
N SER A 234 -9.72 -11.58 10.64
CA SER A 234 -8.54 -10.74 10.44
C SER A 234 -8.68 -9.45 11.24
N ASP A 235 -7.56 -8.86 11.65
CA ASP A 235 -7.56 -7.64 12.46
C ASP A 235 -7.96 -6.39 11.67
N LEU A 236 -7.83 -6.43 10.36
CA LEU A 236 -8.16 -5.33 9.47
C LEU A 236 -8.73 -5.86 8.16
N TYR A 237 -9.84 -5.27 7.71
CA TYR A 237 -10.33 -5.40 6.33
C TYR A 237 -10.36 -4.03 5.67
N TYR A 238 -9.99 -3.98 4.39
CA TYR A 238 -10.00 -2.73 3.63
C TYR A 238 -10.44 -2.95 2.20
N PHE A 239 -11.05 -1.92 1.62
CA PHE A 239 -11.54 -1.89 0.25
C PHE A 239 -11.49 -0.47 -0.30
N ALA A 240 -11.14 -0.36 -1.57
CA ALA A 240 -11.22 0.87 -2.35
C ALA A 240 -11.71 0.57 -3.77
N ASP A 241 -12.59 1.42 -4.28
CA ASP A 241 -12.97 1.51 -5.69
C ASP A 241 -12.32 2.77 -6.29
N PRO A 242 -11.05 2.70 -6.72
CA PRO A 242 -10.28 3.88 -7.09
C PRO A 242 -10.86 4.60 -8.31
N VAL A 243 -11.44 3.85 -9.25
CA VAL A 243 -11.97 4.40 -10.51
C VAL A 243 -13.23 5.20 -10.24
N ASN A 244 -14.19 4.63 -9.51
CA ASN A 244 -15.42 5.33 -9.19
C ASN A 244 -15.19 6.44 -8.15
N LEU A 245 -14.18 6.32 -7.26
CA LEU A 245 -13.76 7.40 -6.37
C LEU A 245 -13.24 8.62 -7.15
N ILE A 246 -12.36 8.42 -8.13
CA ILE A 246 -11.88 9.51 -8.99
C ILE A 246 -13.06 10.14 -9.74
N GLN A 247 -13.94 9.31 -10.30
CA GLN A 247 -15.11 9.80 -11.02
C GLN A 247 -16.04 10.63 -10.12
N ALA A 248 -16.35 10.15 -8.92
CA ALA A 248 -17.17 10.85 -7.95
C ALA A 248 -16.52 12.18 -7.51
N THR A 249 -15.20 12.20 -7.33
CA THR A 249 -14.44 13.41 -6.99
C THR A 249 -14.49 14.45 -8.12
N LEU A 250 -14.34 14.03 -9.38
CA LEU A 250 -14.43 14.94 -10.52
C LEU A 250 -15.86 15.46 -10.76
N GLN A 251 -16.88 14.68 -10.37
CA GLN A 251 -18.29 15.06 -10.48
C GLN A 251 -18.76 15.98 -9.35
N SER A 252 -18.14 15.91 -8.18
CA SER A 252 -18.53 16.75 -7.03
C SER A 252 -18.08 18.20 -7.18
N ASN A 253 -17.11 18.49 -8.05
CA ASN A 253 -16.59 19.83 -8.29
C ASN A 253 -17.02 20.37 -9.68
N PRO A 254 -17.85 21.44 -9.75
CA PRO A 254 -18.26 22.04 -11.01
C PRO A 254 -17.09 22.51 -11.90
N SER A 255 -15.97 22.93 -11.30
CA SER A 255 -14.78 23.37 -12.05
C SER A 255 -14.06 22.24 -12.78
N THR A 256 -14.33 20.98 -12.41
CA THR A 256 -13.74 19.79 -13.04
C THR A 256 -14.67 19.10 -14.04
N THR A 257 -15.77 19.75 -14.46
CA THR A 257 -16.76 19.16 -15.38
C THR A 257 -16.11 18.64 -16.68
N MET A 258 -15.21 19.41 -17.28
CA MET A 258 -14.52 18.99 -18.52
C MET A 258 -13.61 17.78 -18.27
N GLN A 259 -12.88 17.77 -17.16
CA GLN A 259 -12.01 16.67 -16.75
C GLN A 259 -12.83 15.40 -16.47
N SER A 260 -14.01 15.52 -15.85
CA SER A 260 -14.95 14.42 -15.63
C SER A 260 -15.43 13.79 -16.94
N VAL A 261 -15.79 14.63 -17.92
CA VAL A 261 -16.18 14.19 -19.27
C VAL A 261 -15.03 13.49 -19.97
N LEU A 262 -13.82 14.07 -19.95
CA LEU A 262 -12.63 13.46 -20.56
C LEU A 262 -12.22 12.16 -19.88
N PHE A 263 -12.28 12.09 -18.55
CA PHE A 263 -12.01 10.86 -17.79
C PHE A 263 -12.98 9.76 -18.19
N SER A 264 -14.29 10.05 -18.17
CA SER A 264 -15.32 9.08 -18.54
C SER A 264 -15.21 8.63 -20.00
N ALA A 265 -14.90 9.53 -20.93
CA ALA A 265 -14.74 9.21 -22.35
C ALA A 265 -13.52 8.32 -22.64
N ASN A 266 -12.48 8.38 -21.81
CA ASN A 266 -11.24 7.63 -21.99
C ASN A 266 -11.13 6.39 -21.10
N LEU A 267 -11.99 6.21 -20.10
CA LEU A 267 -11.88 5.15 -19.11
C LEU A 267 -11.88 3.74 -19.73
N ALA A 268 -12.82 3.46 -20.64
CA ALA A 268 -12.91 2.18 -21.33
C ALA A 268 -11.73 1.96 -22.30
N LYS A 269 -11.19 3.05 -22.85
CA LYS A 269 -10.12 3.02 -23.84
C LYS A 269 -8.77 2.69 -23.21
N THR A 270 -8.51 3.23 -22.01
CA THR A 270 -7.31 2.91 -21.23
C THR A 270 -7.37 1.53 -20.58
N GLY A 271 -8.55 0.90 -20.56
CA GLY A 271 -8.82 -0.37 -19.88
C GLY A 271 -8.98 -0.25 -18.37
N LEU A 272 -8.90 0.97 -17.83
CA LEU A 272 -9.07 1.21 -16.39
C LEU A 272 -10.50 0.94 -15.92
N ASP A 273 -11.50 0.92 -16.82
CA ASP A 273 -12.86 0.47 -16.52
C ASP A 273 -12.93 -0.95 -15.94
N LYS A 274 -11.91 -1.78 -16.21
CA LYS A 274 -11.83 -3.16 -15.70
C LYS A 274 -11.36 -3.25 -14.26
N LEU A 275 -10.65 -2.24 -13.74
CA LEU A 275 -10.25 -2.20 -12.33
C LEU A 275 -11.49 -1.85 -11.49
N LYS A 276 -12.04 -2.84 -10.77
CA LYS A 276 -13.28 -2.66 -9.99
C LYS A 276 -13.05 -2.44 -8.51
N GLY A 277 -11.91 -2.88 -7.99
CA GLY A 277 -11.60 -2.69 -6.58
C GLY A 277 -10.22 -3.19 -6.22
N ILE A 278 -9.69 -2.64 -5.13
CA ILE A 278 -8.48 -3.10 -4.46
C ILE A 278 -8.86 -3.23 -3.00
N GLY A 279 -8.56 -4.37 -2.39
CA GLY A 279 -8.86 -4.55 -0.98
C GLY A 279 -8.24 -5.82 -0.45
N GLY A 280 -8.48 -6.10 0.82
CA GLY A 280 -7.89 -7.26 1.43
C GLY A 280 -8.08 -7.32 2.93
N ALA A 281 -7.27 -8.18 3.53
CA ALA A 281 -7.25 -8.41 4.96
C ALA A 281 -5.80 -8.45 5.47
N ALA A 282 -5.59 -8.00 6.70
CA ALA A 282 -4.32 -8.12 7.41
C ALA A 282 -4.54 -8.76 8.78
N THR A 283 -3.59 -9.60 9.20
CA THR A 283 -3.62 -10.31 10.48
C THR A 283 -2.23 -10.25 11.11
N LEU A 284 -2.18 -9.93 12.40
CA LEU A 284 -0.99 -9.96 13.23
C LEU A 284 -0.99 -11.24 14.06
N SER A 285 0.21 -11.77 14.32
CA SER A 285 0.42 -12.90 15.23
C SER A 285 -0.50 -14.09 14.92
N SER A 286 -0.61 -14.47 13.65
CA SER A 286 -1.36 -15.67 13.26
C SER A 286 -0.54 -16.94 13.51
N GLU A 287 -1.15 -18.12 13.42
CA GLU A 287 -0.50 -19.40 13.73
C GLU A 287 0.82 -19.61 12.95
N SER A 288 0.86 -19.17 11.69
CA SER A 288 2.01 -19.35 10.79
C SER A 288 2.87 -18.11 10.60
N PHE A 289 2.39 -16.93 11.00
CA PHE A 289 3.00 -15.65 10.62
C PHE A 289 3.01 -14.66 11.77
N ASP A 290 4.10 -13.91 11.90
CA ASP A 290 4.14 -12.75 12.78
C ASP A 290 3.22 -11.63 12.28
N SER A 291 3.16 -11.48 10.96
CA SER A 291 2.16 -10.66 10.28
C SER A 291 1.92 -11.20 8.88
N VAL A 292 0.69 -11.10 8.40
CA VAL A 292 0.32 -11.45 7.03
C VAL A 292 -0.72 -10.47 6.50
N SER A 293 -0.51 -9.99 5.28
CA SER A 293 -1.44 -9.18 4.51
C SER A 293 -1.72 -9.86 3.18
N ARG A 294 -3.01 -9.97 2.84
CA ARG A 294 -3.50 -10.51 1.57
C ARG A 294 -4.31 -9.42 0.89
N THR A 295 -3.84 -8.92 -0.24
CA THR A 295 -4.47 -7.87 -1.03
C THR A 295 -4.90 -8.43 -2.38
N MET A 296 -6.19 -8.34 -2.71
CA MET A 296 -6.70 -8.61 -4.05
C MET A 296 -6.84 -7.32 -4.85
N VAL A 297 -6.29 -7.32 -6.06
CA VAL A 297 -6.60 -6.35 -7.10
C VAL A 297 -7.66 -6.99 -7.99
N TYR A 298 -8.92 -6.56 -7.84
CA TYR A 298 -10.04 -7.09 -8.61
C TYR A 298 -10.10 -6.43 -9.98
N VAL A 299 -9.96 -7.24 -11.02
CA VAL A 299 -10.01 -6.80 -12.41
C VAL A 299 -10.87 -7.73 -13.26
N ASP A 300 -11.82 -7.15 -13.98
CA ASP A 300 -12.62 -7.89 -14.95
C ASP A 300 -11.77 -8.35 -16.15
N GLN A 301 -11.95 -9.62 -16.53
CA GLN A 301 -11.30 -10.21 -17.68
C GLN A 301 -12.17 -10.06 -18.95
N PRO A 302 -11.56 -10.05 -20.15
CA PRO A 302 -10.12 -10.03 -20.40
C PRO A 302 -9.50 -8.64 -20.21
N LEU A 303 -8.22 -8.60 -19.82
CA LEU A 303 -7.46 -7.34 -19.72
C LEU A 303 -7.39 -6.59 -21.06
N THR A 304 -7.59 -5.28 -21.01
CA THR A 304 -7.52 -4.34 -22.14
C THR A 304 -6.61 -3.15 -21.80
N GLY A 305 -6.20 -2.40 -22.82
CA GLY A 305 -5.43 -1.16 -22.65
C GLY A 305 -4.17 -1.33 -21.80
N LEU A 306 -3.96 -0.40 -20.86
CA LEU A 306 -2.81 -0.36 -19.94
C LEU A 306 -2.74 -1.60 -19.04
N LEU A 307 -3.86 -2.23 -18.70
CA LEU A 307 -3.87 -3.37 -17.80
C LEU A 307 -3.19 -4.61 -18.39
N ARG A 308 -3.09 -4.70 -19.73
CA ARG A 308 -2.33 -5.79 -20.39
C ARG A 308 -0.85 -5.78 -20.04
N PHE A 309 -0.29 -4.61 -19.71
CA PHE A 309 1.09 -4.49 -19.24
C PHE A 309 1.34 -5.29 -17.96
N PHE A 310 0.32 -5.37 -17.09
CA PHE A 310 0.38 -6.07 -15.80
C PHE A 310 -0.05 -7.53 -15.91
N ARG A 311 -0.11 -8.11 -17.12
CA ARG A 311 -0.36 -9.54 -17.27
C ARG A 311 0.89 -10.31 -16.82
N MET A 312 0.75 -10.99 -15.69
CA MET A 312 1.81 -11.78 -15.08
C MET A 312 1.34 -13.22 -14.96
N PRO A 313 1.70 -14.12 -15.90
CA PRO A 313 1.21 -15.50 -15.88
C PRO A 313 1.83 -16.30 -14.73
N ALA A 314 1.05 -17.14 -14.06
CA ALA A 314 1.56 -18.04 -13.03
C ALA A 314 2.50 -19.09 -13.63
N ARG A 315 3.64 -19.31 -12.98
CA ARG A 315 4.64 -20.34 -13.31
C ARG A 315 5.20 -20.94 -12.04
N GLU A 316 5.82 -22.10 -12.14
CA GLU A 316 6.66 -22.60 -11.06
C GLU A 316 7.90 -21.70 -10.97
N GLN A 317 8.16 -21.13 -9.79
CA GLN A 317 9.23 -20.17 -9.59
C GLN A 317 10.18 -20.62 -8.50
N SER A 318 11.47 -20.44 -8.75
CA SER A 318 12.53 -20.62 -7.76
C SER A 318 13.70 -19.70 -8.09
N PRO A 319 14.51 -19.30 -7.11
CA PRO A 319 15.80 -18.68 -7.35
C PRO A 319 16.64 -19.56 -8.28
N PRO A 320 17.19 -19.00 -9.38
CA PRO A 320 18.17 -19.72 -10.17
C PRO A 320 19.40 -20.10 -9.34
N ALA A 321 20.07 -21.21 -9.69
CA ALA A 321 21.23 -21.71 -8.96
C ALA A 321 22.43 -20.73 -8.88
N TRP A 322 22.46 -19.72 -9.75
CA TRP A 322 23.49 -18.67 -9.73
C TRP A 322 23.19 -17.54 -8.74
N VAL A 323 21.97 -17.47 -8.20
CA VAL A 323 21.62 -16.51 -7.15
C VAL A 323 22.26 -16.97 -5.85
N SER A 324 23.16 -16.15 -5.31
CA SER A 324 23.91 -16.45 -4.09
C SER A 324 23.01 -16.47 -2.86
N ARG A 325 23.31 -17.34 -1.89
CA ARG A 325 22.69 -17.29 -0.57
C ARG A 325 22.84 -15.93 0.13
N ASN A 326 23.90 -15.19 -0.19
CA ASN A 326 24.30 -13.96 0.53
C ASN A 326 23.54 -12.70 0.09
N ILE A 327 22.59 -12.82 -0.83
CA ILE A 327 21.72 -11.69 -1.19
C ILE A 327 20.66 -11.47 -0.10
N ASP A 328 20.38 -10.22 0.25
CA ASP A 328 19.41 -9.87 1.30
C ASP A 328 17.98 -9.83 0.78
N GLN A 329 17.81 -9.54 -0.52
CA GLN A 329 16.51 -9.43 -1.18
C GLN A 329 16.51 -10.18 -2.50
N TYR A 330 15.47 -10.98 -2.73
CA TYR A 330 15.22 -11.67 -3.98
C TYR A 330 13.78 -11.42 -4.43
N THR A 331 13.58 -11.20 -5.73
CA THR A 331 12.27 -11.27 -6.37
C THR A 331 12.40 -12.04 -7.68
N GLY A 332 11.56 -13.05 -7.87
CA GLY A 332 11.32 -13.70 -9.15
C GLY A 332 9.98 -13.23 -9.71
N LEU A 333 9.94 -12.86 -10.99
CA LEU A 333 8.75 -12.37 -11.68
C LEU A 333 8.55 -13.14 -12.99
N SER A 334 7.28 -13.44 -13.26
CA SER A 334 6.79 -13.93 -14.55
C SER A 334 5.89 -12.88 -15.18
N TRP A 335 6.25 -12.44 -16.38
CA TRP A 335 5.61 -11.37 -17.14
C TRP A 335 5.28 -11.84 -18.56
N ASP A 336 4.35 -11.15 -19.23
CA ASP A 336 3.99 -11.34 -20.64
C ASP A 336 4.52 -10.17 -21.49
N PRO A 337 5.74 -10.25 -22.06
CA PRO A 337 6.31 -9.17 -22.86
C PRO A 337 5.48 -8.81 -24.10
N GLU A 338 4.86 -9.81 -24.73
CA GLU A 338 4.01 -9.59 -25.91
C GLU A 338 2.72 -8.88 -25.51
N GLY A 339 2.06 -9.35 -24.43
CA GLY A 339 0.89 -8.67 -23.88
C GLY A 339 1.17 -7.23 -23.47
N ALA A 340 2.35 -6.96 -22.90
CA ALA A 340 2.77 -5.61 -22.56
C ALA A 340 3.06 -4.72 -23.77
N TYR A 341 3.73 -5.24 -24.80
CA TYR A 341 3.94 -4.53 -26.06
C TYR A 341 2.59 -4.13 -26.67
N GLN A 342 1.64 -5.07 -26.73
CA GLN A 342 0.28 -4.80 -27.21
C GLN A 342 -0.47 -3.79 -26.34
N GLY A 343 -0.26 -3.81 -25.01
CA GLY A 343 -0.81 -2.83 -24.08
C GLY A 343 -0.33 -1.41 -24.41
N ILE A 344 0.98 -1.23 -24.54
CA ILE A 344 1.60 0.06 -24.92
C ILE A 344 1.11 0.52 -26.29
N ALA A 345 1.10 -0.39 -27.28
CA ALA A 345 0.65 -0.12 -28.63
C ALA A 345 -0.80 0.40 -28.65
N SER A 346 -1.70 -0.29 -27.93
CA SER A 346 -3.12 0.08 -27.87
C SER A 346 -3.34 1.49 -27.32
N VAL A 347 -2.57 1.89 -26.32
CA VAL A 347 -2.69 3.21 -25.70
C VAL A 347 -2.13 4.29 -26.61
N TYR A 348 -0.98 4.05 -27.25
CA TYR A 348 -0.42 4.98 -28.21
C TYR A 348 -1.36 5.21 -29.40
N ASP A 349 -1.87 4.13 -30.00
CA ASP A 349 -2.77 4.18 -31.16
C ASP A 349 -4.05 4.96 -30.84
N GLU A 350 -4.59 4.75 -29.63
CA GLU A 350 -5.77 5.45 -29.15
C GLU A 350 -5.50 6.94 -28.96
N VAL A 351 -4.40 7.31 -28.29
CA VAL A 351 -4.02 8.70 -28.07
C VAL A 351 -3.76 9.43 -29.38
N MET A 352 -3.13 8.75 -30.35
CA MET A 352 -2.84 9.32 -31.67
C MET A 352 -4.04 9.26 -32.63
N GLY A 353 -5.11 8.54 -32.29
CA GLY A 353 -6.25 8.31 -33.17
C GLY A 353 -5.88 7.56 -34.45
N GLN A 354 -4.83 6.74 -34.42
CA GLN A 354 -4.26 6.04 -35.56
C GLN A 354 -4.03 4.57 -35.23
N PRO A 355 -4.94 3.67 -35.64
CA PRO A 355 -4.72 2.22 -35.52
C PRO A 355 -3.43 1.78 -36.23
N GLY A 356 -2.55 1.07 -35.53
CA GLY A 356 -1.25 0.65 -36.03
C GLY A 356 -0.19 1.76 -36.05
N GLY A 357 -0.47 2.92 -35.46
CA GLY A 357 0.45 4.05 -35.39
C GLY A 357 1.72 3.73 -34.61
N PHE A 358 1.62 2.97 -33.52
CA PHE A 358 2.76 2.56 -32.71
C PHE A 358 3.69 1.62 -33.48
N ASP A 359 3.14 0.62 -34.16
CA ASP A 359 3.94 -0.30 -34.99
C ASP A 359 4.66 0.47 -36.10
N ALA A 360 3.96 1.42 -36.77
CA ALA A 360 4.56 2.28 -37.77
C ALA A 360 5.68 3.17 -37.18
N PHE A 361 5.49 3.72 -35.98
CA PHE A 361 6.50 4.49 -35.26
C PHE A 361 7.74 3.62 -34.94
N ILE A 362 7.55 2.38 -34.52
CA ILE A 362 8.64 1.44 -34.23
C ILE A 362 9.40 1.07 -35.51
N GLU A 363 8.71 0.81 -36.62
CA GLU A 363 9.33 0.54 -37.92
C GLU A 363 10.09 1.78 -38.44
N GLN A 364 9.54 2.98 -38.26
CA GLN A 364 10.24 4.23 -38.59
C GLN A 364 11.50 4.44 -37.73
N ALA A 365 11.41 4.16 -36.43
CA ALA A 365 12.55 4.23 -35.52
C ALA A 365 13.64 3.23 -35.93
N ALA A 366 13.26 2.02 -36.38
CA ALA A 366 14.19 0.99 -36.83
C ALA A 366 15.06 1.42 -38.04
N VAL A 367 14.49 2.20 -38.97
CA VAL A 367 15.19 2.67 -40.19
C VAL A 367 15.80 4.07 -40.05
N HIS A 368 15.67 4.72 -38.88
CA HIS A 368 16.17 6.07 -38.68
C HIS A 368 17.70 6.14 -38.84
N PRO A 369 18.29 7.17 -39.49
CA PRO A 369 19.74 7.23 -39.73
C PRO A 369 20.61 7.17 -38.46
N SER A 370 20.09 7.67 -37.34
CA SER A 370 20.76 7.60 -36.03
C SER A 370 20.56 6.27 -35.30
N ASN A 371 19.75 5.36 -35.83
CA ASN A 371 19.61 4.01 -35.29
C ASN A 371 20.79 3.14 -35.77
N PRO A 372 21.46 2.38 -34.89
CA PRO A 372 22.52 1.43 -35.28
C PRO A 372 22.03 0.17 -36.03
N GLY A 373 20.83 0.21 -36.63
CA GLY A 373 20.20 -0.93 -37.30
C GLY A 373 19.61 -1.93 -36.32
N ILE A 374 19.03 -1.43 -35.23
CA ILE A 374 18.34 -2.19 -34.19
C ILE A 374 16.85 -1.98 -34.35
N HIS A 375 16.10 -3.07 -34.49
CA HIS A 375 14.66 -3.06 -34.48
C HIS A 375 14.13 -3.19 -33.05
N PRO A 376 13.50 -2.15 -32.46
CA PRO A 376 13.12 -2.16 -31.05
C PRO A 376 12.23 -3.34 -30.63
N LYS A 377 11.27 -3.75 -31.47
CA LYS A 377 10.46 -4.95 -31.21
C LYS A 377 11.26 -6.25 -31.39
N LYS A 378 11.66 -6.56 -32.63
CA LYS A 378 12.26 -7.84 -33.03
C LYS A 378 13.58 -8.17 -32.32
N ASP A 379 14.43 -7.17 -32.10
CA ASP A 379 15.76 -7.37 -31.52
C ASP A 379 15.79 -7.19 -30.00
N VAL A 380 14.74 -6.62 -29.39
CA VAL A 380 14.69 -6.37 -27.93
C VAL A 380 13.50 -7.06 -27.28
N PHE A 381 12.27 -6.60 -27.53
CA PHE A 381 11.05 -7.14 -26.89
C PHE A 381 10.82 -8.61 -27.23
N ASP A 382 10.90 -8.99 -28.51
CA ASP A 382 10.66 -10.36 -28.97
C ASP A 382 11.75 -11.32 -28.45
N GLN A 383 12.88 -10.80 -27.96
CA GLN A 383 13.95 -11.60 -27.38
C GLN A 383 13.72 -11.90 -25.89
N MET A 384 12.75 -11.27 -25.22
CA MET A 384 12.48 -11.52 -23.80
C MET A 384 11.70 -12.83 -23.58
N THR A 385 12.04 -13.57 -22.52
CA THR A 385 11.35 -14.83 -22.14
C THR A 385 10.15 -14.58 -21.21
N GLY A 386 10.04 -13.37 -20.66
CA GLY A 386 9.08 -13.02 -19.62
C GLY A 386 9.50 -13.45 -18.22
N GLN A 387 10.66 -14.08 -18.03
CA GLN A 387 11.22 -14.32 -16.70
C GLN A 387 12.11 -13.15 -16.30
N ALA A 388 11.96 -12.64 -15.08
CA ALA A 388 12.85 -11.63 -14.54
C ALA A 388 13.20 -11.96 -13.08
N HIS A 389 14.41 -11.58 -12.67
CA HIS A 389 14.85 -11.64 -11.29
C HIS A 389 15.40 -10.29 -10.85
N VAL A 390 15.10 -9.90 -9.61
CA VAL A 390 15.68 -8.73 -8.96
C VAL A 390 16.40 -9.22 -7.72
N LEU A 391 17.67 -8.88 -7.60
CA LEU A 391 18.52 -9.19 -6.46
C LEU A 391 18.91 -7.89 -5.78
N GLY A 392 18.88 -7.87 -4.45
CA GLY A 392 19.35 -6.76 -3.64
C GLY A 392 20.28 -7.24 -2.54
N ASP A 393 21.33 -6.47 -2.29
CA ASP A 393 22.14 -6.55 -1.09
C ASP A 393 22.48 -5.15 -0.59
N PHE A 394 22.95 -5.09 0.65
CA PHE A 394 23.36 -3.85 1.29
C PHE A 394 24.86 -3.86 1.57
N GLU A 395 25.56 -2.81 1.13
CA GLU A 395 26.98 -2.62 1.40
C GLU A 395 27.19 -1.43 2.35
N ASN A 396 27.93 -1.67 3.43
CA ASN A 396 28.33 -0.65 4.39
C ASN A 396 29.80 -0.26 4.14
N SER A 397 30.02 0.49 3.08
CA SER A 397 31.30 1.16 2.80
C SER A 397 31.20 2.62 3.28
N GLY A 398 32.20 3.11 4.02
CA GLY A 398 32.32 4.55 4.35
C GLY A 398 31.29 5.15 5.31
N GLY A 399 30.36 4.35 5.86
CA GLY A 399 29.38 4.80 6.86
C GLY A 399 28.01 5.18 6.29
N THR A 400 27.86 5.25 4.96
CA THR A 400 26.57 5.40 4.28
C THR A 400 26.16 4.05 3.69
N PRO A 401 25.12 3.40 4.20
CA PRO A 401 24.65 2.13 3.66
C PRO A 401 24.13 2.31 2.23
N THR A 402 24.66 1.54 1.29
CA THR A 402 24.30 1.63 -0.13
C THR A 402 23.56 0.36 -0.55
N GLN A 403 22.33 0.52 -1.03
CA GLN A 403 21.57 -0.58 -1.63
C GLN A 403 22.07 -0.83 -3.05
N ARG A 404 22.52 -2.05 -3.33
CA ARG A 404 22.93 -2.46 -4.68
C ARG A 404 21.91 -3.42 -5.24
N MET A 405 21.54 -3.23 -6.50
CA MET A 405 20.53 -4.03 -7.17
C MET A 405 21.09 -4.64 -8.44
N VAL A 406 20.64 -5.85 -8.75
CA VAL A 406 20.86 -6.52 -10.04
C VAL A 406 19.50 -6.95 -10.59
N PHE A 407 19.17 -6.46 -11.78
CA PHE A 407 18.02 -6.85 -12.58
C PHE A 407 18.49 -7.86 -13.63
N ALA A 408 17.97 -9.07 -13.59
CA ALA A 408 18.21 -10.12 -14.57
C ALA A 408 16.97 -10.33 -15.43
N ILE A 409 17.02 -9.90 -16.69
CA ILE A 409 15.91 -10.03 -17.64
C ILE A 409 16.18 -11.24 -18.52
N GLY A 410 15.30 -12.23 -18.49
CA GLY A 410 15.45 -13.45 -19.27
C GLY A 410 15.36 -13.18 -20.77
N ILE A 411 16.33 -13.69 -21.51
CA ILE A 411 16.49 -13.51 -22.96
C ILE A 411 16.58 -14.87 -23.67
N LYS A 412 16.13 -14.92 -24.93
CA LYS A 412 16.09 -16.14 -25.75
C LYS A 412 17.45 -16.51 -26.36
N ASN A 413 18.32 -15.51 -26.62
CA ASN A 413 19.57 -15.72 -27.34
C ASN A 413 20.68 -14.75 -26.87
N ASP A 414 21.65 -15.30 -26.15
CA ASP A 414 22.78 -14.56 -25.56
C ASP A 414 23.67 -13.93 -26.63
N VAL A 415 23.97 -14.66 -27.71
CA VAL A 415 24.85 -14.18 -28.78
C VAL A 415 24.21 -13.00 -29.50
N HIS A 416 22.90 -13.08 -29.75
CA HIS A 416 22.15 -11.99 -30.37
C HIS A 416 22.13 -10.76 -29.46
N MET A 417 21.79 -10.92 -28.18
CA MET A 417 21.76 -9.80 -27.22
C MET A 417 23.15 -9.19 -27.00
N GLN A 418 24.19 -10.01 -26.93
CA GLN A 418 25.57 -9.55 -26.82
C GLN A 418 25.96 -8.69 -28.04
N SER A 419 25.64 -9.14 -29.26
CA SER A 419 25.88 -8.37 -30.48
C SER A 419 25.11 -7.05 -30.50
N LEU A 420 23.87 -7.07 -29.98
CA LEU A 420 23.03 -5.87 -29.84
C LEU A 420 23.71 -4.83 -28.94
N LEU A 421 24.15 -5.25 -27.75
CA LEU A 421 24.84 -4.39 -26.80
C LEU A 421 26.13 -3.83 -27.37
N GLU A 422 26.92 -4.64 -28.10
CA GLU A 422 28.14 -4.15 -28.75
C GLU A 422 27.87 -3.02 -29.75
N LYS A 423 26.79 -3.11 -30.52
CA LYS A 423 26.37 -2.04 -31.44
C LYS A 423 25.96 -0.76 -30.69
N LEU A 424 25.25 -0.90 -29.57
CA LEU A 424 24.83 0.22 -28.74
C LEU A 424 26.03 0.90 -28.06
N VAL A 425 26.92 0.10 -27.47
CA VAL A 425 28.14 0.55 -26.79
C VAL A 425 29.09 1.24 -27.76
N ALA A 426 29.25 0.75 -28.99
CA ALA A 426 30.10 1.39 -30.00
C ALA A 426 29.67 2.81 -30.37
N ARG A 427 28.42 3.20 -30.09
CA ARG A 427 27.92 4.57 -30.25
C ARG A 427 27.89 5.38 -28.94
N ALA A 428 27.99 4.71 -27.79
CA ALA A 428 28.01 5.35 -26.48
C ALA A 428 29.44 5.81 -26.15
N GLY A 429 29.62 7.09 -25.84
CA GLY A 429 30.95 7.66 -25.58
C GLY A 429 31.53 7.33 -24.19
N ALA A 430 30.72 6.85 -23.25
CA ALA A 430 31.06 6.76 -21.83
C ALA A 430 30.81 5.35 -21.25
N ILE A 431 31.31 4.31 -21.94
CA ILE A 431 31.20 2.92 -21.48
C ILE A 431 32.55 2.23 -21.56
N GLN A 432 33.04 1.70 -20.44
CA GLN A 432 34.24 0.88 -20.37
C GLN A 432 33.89 -0.60 -20.54
N LYS A 433 34.67 -1.31 -21.36
CA LYS A 433 34.52 -2.76 -21.61
C LYS A 433 35.64 -3.51 -20.91
N ARG A 434 35.30 -4.53 -20.14
CA ARG A 434 36.28 -5.45 -19.53
C ARG A 434 35.78 -6.88 -19.47
N ALA A 435 36.71 -7.83 -19.40
CA ALA A 435 36.40 -9.24 -19.20
C ALA A 435 36.45 -9.58 -17.71
N PHE A 436 35.46 -10.31 -17.21
CA PHE A 436 35.36 -10.76 -15.83
C PHE A 436 34.69 -12.14 -15.78
N GLU A 437 35.32 -13.15 -15.17
CA GLU A 437 34.81 -14.53 -15.09
C GLU A 437 34.33 -15.08 -16.46
N GLY A 438 35.10 -14.80 -17.53
CA GLY A 438 34.76 -15.20 -18.90
C GLY A 438 33.57 -14.45 -19.54
N THR A 439 32.98 -13.48 -18.83
CA THR A 439 31.87 -12.64 -19.29
C THR A 439 32.36 -11.24 -19.63
N THR A 440 31.80 -10.63 -20.68
CA THR A 440 32.06 -9.22 -20.98
C THR A 440 31.16 -8.34 -20.11
N VAL A 441 31.78 -7.47 -19.32
CA VAL A 441 31.10 -6.46 -18.50
C VAL A 441 31.27 -5.09 -19.16
N TYR A 442 30.16 -4.37 -19.25
CA TYR A 442 30.08 -2.99 -19.71
C TYR A 442 29.72 -2.10 -18.53
N GLU A 443 30.56 -1.12 -18.24
CA GLU A 443 30.42 -0.25 -17.08
C GLU A 443 30.31 1.20 -17.55
N PHE A 444 29.34 1.94 -17.04
CA PHE A 444 29.17 3.35 -17.39
C PHE A 444 30.23 4.19 -16.68
N ASP A 445 31.02 4.93 -17.45
CA ASP A 445 31.93 5.93 -16.92
C ASP A 445 31.16 7.23 -16.68
N LEU A 446 30.55 7.34 -15.51
CA LEU A 446 29.82 8.55 -15.13
C LEU A 446 30.75 9.69 -14.68
N SER A 447 32.08 9.44 -14.57
CA SER A 447 33.09 10.40 -14.10
C SER A 447 32.60 11.24 -12.91
N LEU A 448 31.97 10.59 -11.93
CA LEU A 448 31.42 11.26 -10.75
C LEU A 448 32.53 11.51 -9.73
N PRO A 449 32.54 12.68 -9.06
CA PRO A 449 33.57 13.03 -8.08
C PRO A 449 33.51 12.20 -6.78
N ASP A 450 32.47 11.40 -6.61
CA ASP A 450 32.22 10.59 -5.43
C ASP A 450 32.55 9.10 -5.70
N PRO A 451 33.53 8.50 -4.98
CA PRO A 451 33.88 7.09 -5.12
C PRO A 451 32.78 6.12 -4.64
N GLU A 452 31.78 6.59 -3.89
CA GLU A 452 30.59 5.81 -3.50
C GLU A 452 29.42 5.96 -4.49
N ALA A 453 29.60 6.75 -5.56
CA ALA A 453 28.56 6.92 -6.55
C ALA A 453 28.21 5.59 -7.27
N PRO A 454 26.94 5.42 -7.69
CA PRO A 454 26.55 4.26 -8.49
C PRO A 454 27.46 4.12 -9.71
N SER A 455 27.92 2.89 -9.96
CA SER A 455 28.63 2.49 -11.18
C SER A 455 27.76 1.52 -11.97
N PRO A 456 26.74 2.01 -12.71
CA PRO A 456 25.85 1.11 -13.41
C PRO A 456 26.63 0.25 -14.38
N ALA A 457 26.31 -1.04 -14.39
CA ALA A 457 27.00 -2.00 -15.25
C ALA A 457 26.01 -3.00 -15.82
N PHE A 458 26.32 -3.56 -16.98
CA PHE A 458 25.50 -4.59 -17.60
C PHE A 458 26.35 -5.66 -18.29
N ALA A 459 25.78 -6.86 -18.39
CA ALA A 459 26.40 -8.01 -19.02
C ALA A 459 25.34 -8.97 -19.55
N VAL A 460 25.71 -9.82 -20.51
CA VAL A 460 24.90 -10.97 -20.92
C VAL A 460 25.54 -12.23 -20.38
N ASN A 461 24.78 -13.01 -19.61
CA ASN A 461 25.25 -14.26 -19.05
C ASN A 461 24.07 -15.22 -18.85
N ARG A 462 24.21 -16.48 -19.28
CA ARG A 462 23.27 -17.59 -18.99
C ARG A 462 21.81 -17.26 -19.32
N ASN A 463 21.53 -16.74 -20.51
CA ASN A 463 20.18 -16.37 -20.93
C ASN A 463 19.55 -15.24 -20.12
N PHE A 464 20.37 -14.40 -19.48
CA PHE A 464 19.93 -13.15 -18.88
C PHE A 464 20.72 -11.95 -19.41
N LEU A 465 19.99 -10.86 -19.69
CA LEU A 465 20.55 -9.51 -19.67
C LEU A 465 20.58 -9.06 -18.21
N LEU A 466 21.78 -8.94 -17.66
CA LEU A 466 22.02 -8.46 -16.30
C LEU A 466 22.27 -6.96 -16.36
N VAL A 467 21.54 -6.19 -15.57
CA VAL A 467 21.73 -4.74 -15.39
C VAL A 467 21.85 -4.50 -13.90
N SER A 468 22.89 -3.80 -13.47
CA SER A 468 23.14 -3.51 -12.06
C SER A 468 23.34 -2.02 -11.82
N THR A 469 22.96 -1.58 -10.62
CA THR A 469 23.26 -0.23 -10.14
C THR A 469 24.74 -0.05 -9.78
N HIS A 470 25.46 -1.14 -9.50
CA HIS A 470 26.87 -1.12 -9.11
C HIS A 470 27.63 -2.28 -9.76
N ALA A 471 28.77 -1.99 -10.38
CA ALA A 471 29.59 -3.01 -11.04
C ALA A 471 29.99 -4.15 -10.09
N ALA A 472 30.29 -3.83 -8.83
CA ALA A 472 30.62 -4.83 -7.81
C ALA A 472 29.50 -5.83 -7.53
N ALA A 473 28.23 -5.39 -7.53
CA ALA A 473 27.09 -6.28 -7.36
C ALA A 473 26.92 -7.23 -8.55
N LEU A 474 27.11 -6.73 -9.78
CA LEU A 474 27.14 -7.57 -10.98
C LEU A 474 28.26 -8.60 -10.94
N GLU A 475 29.47 -8.19 -10.53
CA GLU A 475 30.61 -9.11 -10.38
C GLU A 475 30.35 -10.23 -9.37
N ASN A 476 29.70 -9.91 -8.24
CA ASN A 476 29.35 -10.91 -7.24
C ASN A 476 28.41 -11.97 -7.82
N VAL A 477 27.43 -11.55 -8.63
CA VAL A 477 26.54 -12.45 -9.37
C VAL A 477 27.34 -13.33 -10.33
N LEU A 478 28.24 -12.75 -11.13
CA LEU A 478 29.05 -13.50 -12.10
C LEU A 478 30.02 -14.49 -11.42
N ARG A 479 30.63 -14.09 -10.30
CA ARG A 479 31.53 -14.95 -9.52
C ARG A 479 30.79 -16.17 -8.95
N ASN A 480 29.62 -15.95 -8.35
CA ASN A 480 28.82 -17.06 -7.83
C ASN A 480 28.26 -17.95 -8.95
N ALA A 481 27.91 -17.35 -10.10
CA ALA A 481 27.52 -18.13 -11.27
C ALA A 481 28.66 -19.06 -11.70
N ALA A 482 29.90 -18.57 -11.73
CA ALA A 482 31.08 -19.37 -12.12
C ALA A 482 31.40 -20.50 -11.12
N SER A 483 31.29 -20.27 -9.81
CA SER A 483 31.59 -21.29 -8.79
C SER A 483 30.47 -22.29 -8.55
N GLY A 484 29.20 -21.86 -8.69
CA GLY A 484 28.01 -22.69 -8.50
C GLY A 484 27.82 -23.26 -7.09
N SER A 485 28.50 -22.69 -6.08
CA SER A 485 28.78 -23.39 -4.83
C SER A 485 27.85 -23.05 -3.65
N ASP A 486 26.90 -22.12 -3.77
CA ASP A 486 26.04 -21.74 -2.62
C ASP A 486 24.75 -21.00 -3.03
N PRO A 487 23.72 -21.70 -3.55
CA PRO A 487 22.50 -21.07 -4.06
C PRO A 487 21.54 -20.63 -2.94
N LEU A 488 20.82 -19.52 -3.15
CA LEU A 488 19.77 -19.04 -2.23
C LEU A 488 18.71 -20.08 -1.92
N SER A 489 18.36 -20.93 -2.89
CA SER A 489 17.39 -22.02 -2.69
C SER A 489 17.82 -23.04 -1.62
N GLY A 490 19.12 -23.08 -1.28
CA GLY A 490 19.67 -23.91 -0.21
C GLY A 490 19.75 -23.22 1.16
N ALA A 491 19.42 -21.93 1.26
CA ALA A 491 19.47 -21.20 2.53
C ALA A 491 18.27 -21.56 3.41
N GLU A 492 18.51 -21.79 4.71
CA GLU A 492 17.49 -22.28 5.66
C GLU A 492 16.35 -21.26 5.85
N ASP A 493 16.71 -19.98 5.93
CA ASP A 493 15.78 -18.85 6.02
C ASP A 493 14.92 -18.72 4.74
N TYR A 494 15.52 -18.84 3.57
CA TYR A 494 14.79 -18.90 2.31
C TYR A 494 13.83 -20.10 2.27
N GLN A 495 14.29 -21.28 2.70
CA GLN A 495 13.44 -22.48 2.71
C GLN A 495 12.27 -22.36 3.70
N ALA A 496 12.47 -21.72 4.85
CA ALA A 496 11.41 -21.44 5.80
C ALA A 496 10.32 -20.58 5.14
N VAL A 497 10.71 -19.49 4.47
CA VAL A 497 9.79 -18.63 3.72
C VAL A 497 9.13 -19.37 2.55
N ALA A 498 9.92 -20.09 1.75
CA ALA A 498 9.46 -20.71 0.51
C ALA A 498 8.44 -21.84 0.70
N ARG A 499 8.37 -22.46 1.89
CA ARG A 499 7.34 -23.45 2.25
C ARG A 499 5.92 -22.87 2.21
N HIS A 500 5.78 -21.55 2.34
CA HIS A 500 4.49 -20.86 2.27
C HIS A 500 4.12 -20.39 0.86
N PHE A 501 5.00 -20.59 -0.14
CA PHE A 501 4.70 -20.22 -1.52
C PHE A 501 3.79 -21.26 -2.19
N PRO A 502 2.73 -20.82 -2.90
CA PRO A 502 1.99 -21.68 -3.79
C PRO A 502 2.90 -22.28 -4.87
N ARG A 503 2.53 -23.45 -5.40
CA ARG A 503 3.30 -24.14 -6.44
C ARG A 503 3.50 -23.28 -7.70
N GLN A 504 2.48 -22.52 -8.10
CA GLN A 504 2.55 -21.64 -9.26
C GLN A 504 2.19 -20.22 -8.84
N THR A 505 3.06 -19.28 -9.17
CA THR A 505 2.92 -17.87 -8.83
C THR A 505 3.35 -17.00 -10.00
N SER A 506 2.79 -15.79 -10.05
CA SER A 506 3.22 -14.72 -10.95
C SER A 506 4.47 -14.01 -10.45
N SER A 507 4.67 -13.98 -9.12
CA SER A 507 5.87 -13.47 -8.47
C SER A 507 6.13 -14.24 -7.18
N ILE A 508 7.40 -14.37 -6.80
CA ILE A 508 7.83 -14.71 -5.44
C ILE A 508 8.87 -13.68 -4.99
N GLY A 509 8.87 -13.34 -3.71
CA GLY A 509 9.86 -12.46 -3.10
C GLY A 509 10.31 -12.99 -1.75
N PHE A 510 11.56 -12.72 -1.43
CA PHE A 510 12.20 -13.04 -0.16
C PHE A 510 13.00 -11.84 0.29
N ALA A 511 12.92 -11.51 1.57
CA ALA A 511 13.77 -10.49 2.17
C ALA A 511 14.22 -10.91 3.57
N ARG A 512 15.51 -10.69 3.86
CA ARG A 512 16.01 -10.65 5.24
C ARG A 512 15.65 -9.29 5.81
N ALA A 513 14.55 -9.21 6.56
CA ALA A 513 14.08 -7.95 7.10
C ALA A 513 15.14 -7.26 7.96
N SER A 514 16.01 -8.03 8.63
CA SER A 514 17.12 -7.49 9.42
C SER A 514 18.11 -6.66 8.61
N ALA A 515 18.45 -7.07 7.39
CA ALA A 515 19.38 -6.33 6.54
C ALA A 515 18.77 -4.99 6.08
N GLN A 516 17.51 -5.02 5.64
CA GLN A 516 16.81 -3.82 5.16
C GLN A 516 16.48 -2.85 6.29
N ILE A 517 15.90 -3.34 7.39
CA ILE A 517 15.50 -2.51 8.53
C ILE A 517 16.74 -2.02 9.26
N GLY A 518 17.79 -2.84 9.38
CA GLY A 518 19.02 -2.44 10.05
C GLY A 518 19.68 -1.21 9.46
N GLN A 519 19.67 -1.07 8.14
CA GLN A 519 20.11 0.16 7.48
C GLN A 519 19.27 1.36 7.91
N ILE A 520 17.96 1.30 7.71
CA ILE A 520 17.05 2.42 7.99
C ILE A 520 17.12 2.79 9.48
N TRP A 521 17.28 1.78 10.34
CA TRP A 521 17.42 1.94 11.79
C TRP A 521 18.67 2.71 12.16
N GLU A 522 19.83 2.37 11.60
CA GLU A 522 21.08 3.06 11.89
C GLU A 522 21.13 4.46 11.25
N GLN A 523 20.51 4.65 10.08
CA GLN A 523 20.31 5.98 9.48
C GLN A 523 19.43 6.88 10.37
N ALA A 524 18.33 6.33 10.87
CA ALA A 524 17.45 7.01 11.82
C ALA A 524 18.20 7.39 13.09
N ARG A 525 18.94 6.45 13.67
CA ARG A 525 19.79 6.67 14.85
C ARG A 525 20.90 7.68 14.58
N GLY A 526 21.41 7.76 13.36
CA GLY A 526 22.40 8.75 12.90
C GLY A 526 21.84 10.17 12.71
N GLY A 527 20.52 10.35 12.81
CA GLY A 527 19.84 11.64 12.70
C GLY A 527 19.35 11.99 11.29
N GLU A 528 19.42 11.08 10.33
CA GLU A 528 19.06 11.33 8.93
C GLU A 528 17.58 11.73 8.76
N PHE A 529 16.70 11.27 9.67
CA PHE A 529 15.26 11.54 9.63
C PHE A 529 14.77 12.60 10.65
N GLU A 530 15.66 13.31 11.35
CA GLU A 530 15.29 14.28 12.41
C GLU A 530 14.32 15.37 11.95
N ASN A 531 14.36 15.75 10.67
CA ASN A 531 13.49 16.79 10.10
C ASN A 531 12.24 16.23 9.40
N GLN A 532 12.08 14.91 9.33
CA GLN A 532 10.96 14.30 8.62
C GLN A 532 9.75 14.05 9.53
N ILE A 533 9.98 13.78 10.81
CA ILE A 533 8.92 13.53 11.78
C ILE A 533 9.14 14.45 12.99
N GLU A 534 8.33 15.52 13.04
CA GLU A 534 8.41 16.52 14.09
C GLU A 534 8.21 15.87 15.47
N GLY A 535 9.06 16.24 16.43
CA GLY A 535 9.01 15.76 17.81
C GLY A 535 9.74 14.44 18.07
N ILE A 536 10.06 13.63 17.05
CA ILE A 536 10.68 12.30 17.26
C ILE A 536 12.21 12.35 17.09
N ASP A 537 12.94 12.05 18.17
CA ASP A 537 14.38 11.90 18.26
C ASP A 537 14.79 10.42 18.10
N PHE A 538 15.04 10.04 16.85
CA PHE A 538 15.47 8.69 16.49
C PHE A 538 16.88 8.32 16.99
N ARG A 539 17.70 9.28 17.44
CA ARG A 539 19.02 8.98 18.03
C ARG A 539 18.91 8.20 19.34
N LYS A 540 17.73 8.18 19.95
CA LYS A 540 17.43 7.39 21.15
C LYS A 540 17.11 5.93 20.86
N LEU A 541 17.01 5.54 19.58
CA LEU A 541 16.93 4.14 19.20
C LEU A 541 18.19 3.40 19.70
N PRO A 542 18.06 2.14 20.19
CA PRO A 542 19.20 1.32 20.52
C PRO A 542 19.99 0.93 19.26
N GLU A 543 21.18 0.37 19.44
CA GLU A 543 21.93 -0.21 18.32
C GLU A 543 21.12 -1.33 17.67
N PHE A 544 21.07 -1.38 16.34
CA PHE A 544 20.24 -2.34 15.62
C PHE A 544 20.56 -3.79 15.99
N LYS A 545 21.85 -4.09 16.17
CA LYS A 545 22.31 -5.43 16.60
C LYS A 545 21.66 -5.92 17.90
N SER A 546 21.28 -5.01 18.80
CA SER A 546 20.61 -5.36 20.06
C SER A 546 19.13 -5.74 19.88
N VAL A 547 18.54 -5.41 18.74
CA VAL A 547 17.13 -5.64 18.40
C VAL A 547 16.95 -6.51 17.15
N GLU A 548 18.03 -6.90 16.49
CA GLU A 548 18.04 -7.68 15.25
C GLU A 548 17.19 -8.96 15.33
N ARG A 549 17.16 -9.62 16.50
CA ARG A 549 16.36 -10.83 16.75
C ARG A 549 14.86 -10.66 16.54
N PHE A 550 14.35 -9.43 16.53
CA PHE A 550 12.93 -9.13 16.32
C PHE A 550 12.54 -9.05 14.83
N PHE A 551 13.50 -9.25 13.92
CA PHE A 551 13.30 -9.14 12.48
C PHE A 551 13.61 -10.48 11.79
N SER A 552 12.57 -11.27 11.57
CA SER A 552 12.63 -12.52 10.83
C SER A 552 12.66 -12.30 9.31
N ALA A 553 12.91 -13.38 8.56
CA ALA A 553 12.75 -13.35 7.11
C ALA A 553 11.27 -13.17 6.72
N SER A 554 11.04 -12.46 5.62
CA SER A 554 9.71 -12.22 5.06
C SER A 554 9.61 -12.76 3.64
N GLY A 555 8.36 -13.07 3.26
CA GLY A 555 8.02 -13.55 1.94
C GLY A 555 6.95 -12.69 1.29
N THR A 556 7.01 -12.62 -0.03
CA THR A 556 5.90 -12.10 -0.85
C THR A 556 5.60 -13.05 -1.99
N TYR A 557 4.36 -13.08 -2.45
CA TYR A 557 4.03 -13.72 -3.73
C TYR A 557 2.79 -13.09 -4.36
N ILE A 558 2.66 -13.30 -5.67
CA ILE A 558 1.46 -12.93 -6.43
C ILE A 558 0.90 -14.19 -7.07
N VAL A 559 -0.41 -14.41 -6.92
CA VAL A 559 -1.14 -15.45 -7.68
C VAL A 559 -2.25 -14.82 -8.51
N PRO A 560 -2.38 -15.18 -9.79
CA PRO A 560 -3.51 -14.76 -10.59
C PRO A 560 -4.75 -15.57 -10.18
N VAL A 561 -5.89 -14.91 -10.12
CA VAL A 561 -7.20 -15.51 -9.85
C VAL A 561 -8.16 -15.13 -10.98
N GLU A 562 -9.33 -15.78 -11.04
CA GLU A 562 -10.30 -15.56 -12.12
C GLU A 562 -10.62 -14.06 -12.34
N LYS A 563 -10.73 -13.31 -11.24
CA LYS A 563 -11.06 -11.89 -11.23
C LYS A 563 -9.90 -10.98 -10.84
N GLY A 564 -8.67 -11.30 -11.27
CA GLY A 564 -7.51 -10.43 -11.09
C GLY A 564 -6.32 -11.14 -10.47
N ALA A 565 -5.76 -10.61 -9.39
CA ALA A 565 -4.61 -11.21 -8.71
C ALA A 565 -4.64 -10.93 -7.20
N ILE A 566 -4.07 -11.86 -6.43
CA ILE A 566 -3.87 -11.71 -4.98
C ILE A 566 -2.36 -11.56 -4.74
N PHE A 567 -2.00 -10.46 -4.11
CA PHE A 567 -0.68 -10.19 -3.54
C PHE A 567 -0.70 -10.59 -2.07
N VAL A 568 0.28 -11.38 -1.65
CA VAL A 568 0.45 -11.79 -0.26
C VAL A 568 1.82 -11.36 0.20
N GLN A 569 1.87 -10.75 1.39
CA GLN A 569 3.09 -10.39 2.09
C GLN A 569 3.00 -10.91 3.52
N PHE A 570 4.07 -11.54 4.00
CA PHE A 570 4.11 -12.08 5.36
C PHE A 570 5.52 -12.01 5.96
N SER A 571 5.58 -11.93 7.29
CA SER A 571 6.80 -12.16 8.08
C SER A 571 6.64 -13.44 8.90
N LEU A 572 7.73 -14.19 9.06
CA LEU A 572 7.73 -15.36 9.93
C LEU A 572 7.74 -14.94 11.40
N PRO A 573 7.22 -15.75 12.33
CA PRO A 573 7.45 -15.54 13.76
C PRO A 573 8.95 -15.49 14.08
N VAL A 574 9.34 -14.66 15.04
CA VAL A 574 10.68 -14.77 15.65
C VAL A 574 10.64 -15.87 16.71
N GLU A 575 11.73 -16.64 16.80
CA GLU A 575 11.89 -17.72 17.79
C GLU A 575 12.16 -17.20 19.21
#